data_AF-A0A0G1L8V7-F1
#
_entry.id   AF-A0A0G1L8V7-F1
#
_cell.length_a   1.000
_cell.length_b   1.000
_cell.length_c   1.000
_cell.angle_alpha   90.00
_cell.angle_beta   90.00
_cell.angle_gamma   90.00
#
_symmetry.space_group_name_H-M   'P 1'
#
loop_
_entity.id
_entity.type
_entity.pdbx_description
1 polymer ?
#
loop_
_entity_poly.entity_id
_entity_poly.type
_entity_poly.pdbx_seq_one_letter_code
_entity_poly.pdbx_strand_id
1 'polypeptide(L)'
;MIFDRAFSGDVRTENSKEHEITPEEIIGKLIEKLDSFDSGMLAAQKTLEDTGATVQNVLEASVKGEVDPENAASRINELNNRIKVMQDVVASLSADAERVRVLITRMKEIKGDRDDKLLEVAPERSN
;
A
#
# COMPACT_ATOMS: atom_id res chain seq x y z
N MET A 1 -8.55 -4.22 -25.01
CA MET A 1 -7.46 -3.23 -25.13
C MET A 1 -8.09 -1.86 -25.26
N ILE A 2 -7.98 -1.02 -24.22
CA ILE A 2 -8.42 0.39 -24.24
C ILE A 2 -7.35 1.17 -23.47
N PHE A 3 -6.29 1.61 -24.15
CA PHE A 3 -5.23 2.43 -23.57
C PHE A 3 -4.57 3.31 -24.65
N ASP A 4 -5.37 4.03 -25.44
CA ASP A 4 -4.78 4.83 -26.54
C ASP A 4 -5.49 6.14 -26.89
N ARG A 5 -6.21 6.77 -25.95
CA ARG A 5 -6.84 8.08 -26.20
C ARG A 5 -6.82 8.98 -24.98
N ALA A 6 -5.68 9.60 -24.72
CA ALA A 6 -5.61 10.85 -23.95
C ALA A 6 -4.33 11.69 -24.19
N PHE A 7 -3.57 11.43 -25.26
CA PHE A 7 -2.27 12.10 -25.51
C PHE A 7 -2.27 13.06 -26.70
N SER A 8 -3.38 13.76 -26.95
CA SER A 8 -3.42 14.83 -27.95
C SER A 8 -4.37 15.95 -27.52
N GLY A 9 -3.84 16.93 -26.79
CA GLY A 9 -4.55 18.16 -26.44
C GLY A 9 -3.54 19.23 -26.05
N ASP A 10 -3.25 20.12 -27.00
CA ASP A 10 -2.61 21.45 -26.86
C ASP A 10 -1.64 21.68 -25.70
N VAL A 11 -0.35 21.55 -25.99
CA VAL A 11 0.72 22.15 -25.19
C VAL A 11 0.77 23.65 -25.49
N ARG A 12 -0.15 24.41 -24.91
CA ARG A 12 0.09 25.83 -24.68
C ARG A 12 1.17 25.92 -23.63
N THR A 13 2.33 26.41 -24.03
CA THR A 13 3.49 26.72 -23.20
C THR A 13 3.15 27.87 -22.25
N GLU A 14 2.34 27.58 -21.24
CA GLU A 14 2.28 28.40 -20.04
C GLU A 14 3.54 28.12 -19.22
N ASN A 15 4.23 29.21 -18.90
CA ASN A 15 5.51 29.26 -18.21
C ASN A 15 5.37 28.82 -16.74
N SER A 16 4.91 27.60 -16.51
CA SER A 16 4.93 26.98 -15.19
C SER A 16 6.38 26.69 -14.89
N LYS A 17 6.95 27.30 -13.86
CA LYS A 17 8.20 26.84 -13.28
C LYS A 17 8.00 25.34 -12.99
N GLU A 18 8.55 24.48 -13.84
CA GLU A 18 8.59 23.04 -13.58
C GLU A 18 9.32 22.91 -12.25
N HIS A 19 8.55 22.66 -11.19
CA HIS A 19 9.12 22.35 -9.89
C HIS A 19 9.78 20.99 -10.06
N GLU A 20 11.09 21.01 -10.29
CA GLU A 20 11.90 19.81 -10.43
C GLU A 20 11.73 19.00 -9.14
N ILE A 21 10.93 17.92 -9.20
CA ILE A 21 10.68 17.10 -8.03
C ILE A 21 12.01 16.47 -7.61
N THR A 22 12.43 16.79 -6.39
CA THR A 22 13.67 16.30 -5.81
C THR A 22 13.54 14.83 -5.37
N PRO A 23 14.65 14.06 -5.34
CA PRO A 23 14.67 12.72 -4.75
C PRO A 23 14.09 12.68 -3.32
N GLU A 24 14.30 13.73 -2.53
CA GLU A 24 13.77 13.90 -1.18
C GLU A 24 12.24 13.99 -1.17
N GLU A 25 11.65 14.79 -2.06
CA GLU A 25 10.20 14.92 -2.19
C GLU A 25 9.57 13.59 -2.64
N ILE A 26 10.25 12.82 -3.50
CA ILE A 26 9.81 11.47 -3.90
C ILE A 26 9.87 10.49 -2.72
N ILE A 27 10.99 10.48 -1.99
CA ILE A 27 11.16 9.63 -0.81
C ILE A 27 10.09 9.95 0.23
N GLY A 28 9.81 11.24 0.48
CA GLY A 28 8.74 11.67 1.39
C GLY A 28 7.38 11.10 1.00
N LYS A 29 6.97 11.24 -0.27
CA LYS A 29 5.71 10.69 -0.79
C LYS A 29 5.65 9.15 -0.73
N LEU A 30 6.79 8.48 -0.94
CA LEU A 30 6.87 7.02 -0.83
C LEU A 30 6.72 6.56 0.63
N ILE A 31 7.26 7.30 1.60
CA ILE A 31 7.08 7.02 3.02
C ILE A 31 5.61 7.20 3.42
N GLU A 32 4.97 8.31 3.04
CA GLU A 32 3.54 8.53 3.29
C GLU A 32 2.67 7.39 2.72
N LYS A 33 3.04 6.91 1.53
CA LYS A 33 2.37 5.75 0.91
C LYS A 33 2.61 4.45 1.69
N LEU A 34 3.82 4.24 2.22
CA LEU A 34 4.12 3.08 3.06
C LEU A 34 3.29 3.08 4.34
N ASP A 35 3.16 4.24 5.01
CA ASP A 35 2.34 4.40 6.22
C ASP A 35 0.86 4.10 5.94
N SER A 36 0.38 4.45 4.73
CA SER A 36 -0.99 4.12 4.30
C SER A 36 -1.21 2.61 4.14
N PHE A 37 -0.20 1.87 3.67
CA PHE A 37 -0.27 0.40 3.58
C PHE A 37 -0.24 -0.25 4.95
N ASP A 38 0.61 0.21 5.86
CA ASP A 38 0.68 -0.31 7.23
C ASP A 38 -0.67 -0.07 7.96
N SER A 39 -1.26 1.11 7.79
CA SER A 39 -2.60 1.42 8.31
C SER A 39 -3.69 0.50 7.72
N GLY A 40 -3.63 0.25 6.40
CA GLY A 40 -4.53 -0.68 5.73
C GLY A 40 -4.38 -2.12 6.21
N MET A 41 -3.14 -2.58 6.45
CA MET A 41 -2.86 -3.91 6.99
C MET A 41 -3.41 -4.08 8.39
N LEU A 42 -3.23 -3.09 9.28
CA LEU A 42 -3.78 -3.13 10.64
C LEU A 42 -5.31 -3.20 10.62
N ALA A 43 -5.97 -2.42 9.77
CA ALA A 43 -7.42 -2.46 9.62
C ALA A 43 -7.92 -3.83 9.10
N ALA A 44 -7.21 -4.41 8.14
CA ALA A 44 -7.53 -5.72 7.59
C ALA A 44 -7.33 -6.84 8.63
N GLN A 45 -6.24 -6.79 9.41
CA GLN A 45 -5.99 -7.72 10.52
C GLN A 45 -7.08 -7.65 11.59
N LYS A 46 -7.48 -6.45 12.00
CA LYS A 46 -8.60 -6.28 12.93
C LYS A 46 -9.90 -6.89 12.39
N THR A 47 -10.18 -6.68 11.10
CA THR A 47 -11.37 -7.26 10.47
C THR A 47 -11.32 -8.79 10.45
N LEU A 48 -10.13 -9.39 10.25
CA LEU A 48 -9.94 -10.84 10.34
C LEU A 48 -10.24 -11.36 11.75
N GLU A 49 -9.73 -10.69 12.78
CA GLU A 49 -9.98 -11.04 14.19
C GLU A 49 -11.48 -10.97 14.52
N ASP A 50 -12.12 -9.85 14.20
CA ASP A 50 -13.55 -9.64 14.45
C ASP A 50 -14.42 -10.67 13.70
N THR A 51 -14.06 -10.98 12.45
CA THR A 51 -14.78 -11.99 11.65
C THR A 51 -14.56 -13.39 12.20
N GLY A 52 -13.33 -13.72 12.64
CA GLY A 52 -13.01 -14.99 13.28
C GLY A 52 -13.77 -15.20 14.59
N ALA A 53 -13.85 -14.17 15.43
CA ALA A 53 -14.67 -14.19 16.64
C ALA A 53 -16.16 -14.38 16.32
N THR A 54 -16.66 -13.74 15.25
CA THR A 54 -18.05 -13.92 14.81
C THR A 54 -18.33 -15.37 14.37
N VAL A 55 -17.39 -16.02 13.68
CA VAL A 55 -17.53 -17.44 13.32
C VAL A 55 -17.64 -18.32 14.56
N GLN A 56 -16.81 -18.07 15.58
CA GLN A 56 -16.88 -18.80 16.86
C GLN A 56 -18.23 -18.59 17.55
N ASN A 57 -18.74 -17.36 17.61
CA ASN A 57 -20.03 -17.07 18.21
C ASN A 57 -21.20 -17.77 17.49
N VAL A 58 -21.17 -17.82 16.15
CA VAL A 58 -22.20 -18.53 15.36
C VAL A 58 -22.13 -20.05 15.61
N LEU A 59 -20.92 -20.61 15.70
CA LEU A 59 -20.72 -22.02 16.05
C LEU A 59 -21.27 -22.33 17.44
N GLU A 60 -20.94 -21.52 18.45
CA GLU A 60 -21.43 -21.70 19.82
C GLU A 60 -22.96 -21.60 19.91
N ALA A 61 -23.57 -20.62 19.26
CA ALA A 61 -25.02 -20.45 19.23
C ALA A 61 -25.71 -21.64 18.54
N SER A 62 -25.09 -22.20 17.49
CA SER A 62 -25.59 -23.41 16.84
C SER A 62 -25.53 -24.63 17.76
N VAL A 63 -24.42 -24.84 18.49
CA VAL A 63 -24.28 -25.93 19.46
C VAL A 63 -25.29 -25.82 20.60
N LYS A 64 -25.61 -24.60 21.03
CA LYS A 64 -26.65 -24.32 22.05
C LYS A 64 -28.08 -24.46 21.51
N GLY A 65 -28.27 -24.67 20.20
CA GLY A 65 -29.59 -24.73 19.56
C GLY A 65 -30.29 -23.38 19.45
N GLU A 66 -29.58 -22.27 19.64
CA GLU A 66 -30.11 -20.90 19.50
C GLU A 66 -30.21 -20.48 18.03
N VAL A 67 -29.45 -21.15 17.15
CA VAL A 67 -29.46 -20.94 15.70
C VAL A 67 -29.62 -22.29 15.01
N ASP A 68 -30.50 -22.32 14.00
CA ASP A 68 -30.68 -23.49 13.15
C ASP A 68 -29.35 -23.92 12.49
N PRO A 69 -28.97 -25.21 12.52
CA PRO A 69 -27.69 -25.68 12.00
C PRO A 69 -27.45 -25.38 10.52
N GLU A 70 -28.47 -25.41 9.66
CA GLU A 70 -28.30 -25.11 8.23
C GLU A 70 -28.04 -23.62 8.02
N ASN A 71 -28.75 -22.77 8.77
CA ASN A 71 -28.52 -21.33 8.75
C ASN A 71 -27.14 -20.96 9.33
N ALA A 72 -26.73 -21.60 10.41
CA ALA A 72 -25.39 -21.44 10.98
C ALA A 72 -24.30 -21.83 9.97
N ALA A 73 -24.44 -22.99 9.30
CA ALA A 73 -23.50 -23.45 8.30
C ALA A 73 -23.38 -22.49 7.11
N SER A 74 -24.52 -22.00 6.59
CA SER A 74 -24.54 -20.99 5.52
C SER A 74 -23.80 -19.71 5.93
N ARG A 75 -24.07 -19.21 7.13
CA ARG A 75 -23.45 -17.98 7.63
C ARG A 75 -21.96 -18.13 7.90
N ILE A 76 -21.53 -19.28 8.43
CA ILE A 76 -20.11 -19.60 8.62
C ILE A 76 -19.39 -19.65 7.27
N ASN A 77 -20.01 -20.24 6.24
CA ASN A 77 -19.42 -20.27 4.89
C ASN A 77 -19.23 -18.86 4.32
N GLU A 78 -20.21 -17.96 4.49
CA GLU A 78 -20.07 -16.56 4.08
C GLU A 78 -18.93 -15.86 4.83
N LEU A 79 -18.86 -16.01 6.15
CA LEU A 79 -17.82 -15.42 6.98
C LEU A 79 -16.43 -15.97 6.62
N ASN A 80 -16.31 -17.27 6.34
CA ASN A 80 -15.07 -17.88 5.88
C ASN A 80 -14.62 -17.35 4.52
N ASN A 81 -15.56 -17.08 3.61
CA ASN A 81 -15.23 -16.43 2.34
C ASN A 81 -14.71 -15.00 2.56
N ARG A 82 -15.32 -14.24 3.49
CA ARG A 82 -14.83 -12.91 3.87
C ARG A 82 -13.43 -12.96 4.48
N ILE A 83 -13.15 -13.95 5.33
CA ILE A 83 -11.82 -14.19 5.90
C ILE A 83 -10.80 -14.42 4.79
N LYS A 84 -11.09 -15.31 3.83
CA LYS A 84 -10.18 -15.59 2.70
C LYS A 84 -9.88 -14.32 1.89
N VAL A 85 -10.91 -13.58 1.50
CA VAL A 85 -10.74 -12.32 0.77
C VAL A 85 -9.89 -11.32 1.55
N MET A 86 -10.09 -11.22 2.86
CA MET A 86 -9.32 -10.30 3.69
C MET A 86 -7.86 -10.76 3.88
N GLN A 87 -7.60 -12.07 3.94
CA GLN A 87 -6.23 -12.62 3.92
C GLN A 87 -5.50 -12.27 2.62
N ASP A 88 -6.19 -12.35 1.47
CA ASP A 88 -5.64 -11.96 0.18
C ASP A 88 -5.32 -10.46 0.13
N VAL A 89 -6.18 -9.62 0.71
CA VAL A 89 -5.94 -8.17 0.83
C VAL A 89 -4.68 -7.89 1.68
N VAL A 90 -4.54 -8.54 2.84
CA VAL A 90 -3.34 -8.40 3.68
C VAL A 90 -2.08 -8.82 2.93
N ALA A 91 -2.12 -9.93 2.20
CA ALA A 91 -1.00 -10.41 1.40
C ALA A 91 -0.64 -9.40 0.28
N SER A 92 -1.63 -8.83 -0.40
CA SER A 92 -1.41 -7.82 -1.44
C SER A 92 -0.81 -6.54 -0.88
N LEU A 93 -1.35 -6.02 0.23
CA LEU A 93 -0.84 -4.81 0.88
C LEU A 93 0.60 -5.00 1.36
N SER A 94 0.92 -6.17 1.91
CA SER A 94 2.29 -6.51 2.31
C SER A 94 3.26 -6.53 1.12
N ALA A 95 2.85 -7.12 -0.01
CA ALA A 95 3.66 -7.12 -1.23
C ALA A 95 3.85 -5.70 -1.80
N ASP A 96 2.82 -4.85 -1.76
CA ASP A 96 2.91 -3.47 -2.21
C ASP A 96 3.78 -2.59 -1.29
N ALA A 97 3.68 -2.79 0.02
CA ALA A 97 4.56 -2.16 1.00
C ALA A 97 6.03 -2.52 0.72
N GLU A 98 6.31 -3.79 0.43
CA GLU A 98 7.66 -4.22 0.11
C GLU A 98 8.20 -3.59 -1.18
N ARG A 99 7.36 -3.49 -2.23
CA ARG A 99 7.73 -2.77 -3.46
C ARG A 99 8.09 -1.32 -3.17
N VAL A 100 7.32 -0.63 -2.32
CA VAL A 100 7.60 0.74 -1.92
C VAL A 100 8.89 0.85 -1.11
N ARG A 101 9.18 -0.09 -0.19
CA ARG A 101 10.46 -0.12 0.53
C ARG A 101 11.65 -0.24 -0.42
N VAL A 102 11.57 -1.12 -1.42
CA VAL A 102 12.60 -1.26 -2.45
C VAL A 102 12.79 0.05 -3.24
N LEU A 103 11.70 0.73 -3.60
CA LEU A 103 11.77 2.04 -4.26
C LEU A 103 12.43 3.10 -3.38
N ILE A 104 12.11 3.15 -2.08
CA ILE A 104 12.74 4.07 -1.13
C ILE A 104 14.26 3.80 -1.06
N THR A 105 14.67 2.54 -0.96
CA THR A 105 16.10 2.17 -0.94
C THR A 105 16.82 2.62 -2.21
N ARG A 106 16.25 2.34 -3.39
CA ARG A 106 16.83 2.78 -4.68
C ARG A 106 16.92 4.30 -4.79
N MET A 107 15.91 5.03 -4.32
CA MET A 107 15.92 6.49 -4.34
C MET A 107 16.98 7.07 -3.39
N LYS A 108 17.24 6.42 -2.26
CA LYS A 108 18.33 6.79 -1.35
C LYS A 108 19.71 6.55 -1.97
N GLU A 109 19.89 5.45 -2.71
CA GLU A 109 21.12 5.17 -3.45
C GLU A 109 21.37 6.23 -4.53
N ILE A 110 20.36 6.56 -5.35
CA ILE A 110 20.45 7.61 -6.37
C ILE A 110 20.80 8.97 -5.75
N LYS A 111 20.23 9.28 -4.58
CA LYS A 111 20.57 10.49 -3.83
C LYS A 111 22.04 10.46 -3.40
N GLY A 112 22.50 9.37 -2.77
CA GLY A 112 23.90 9.23 -2.34
C GLY A 112 24.89 9.42 -3.49
N ASP A 113 24.64 8.75 -4.63
CA ASP A 113 25.46 8.89 -5.85
C ASP A 113 25.47 10.32 -6.41
N ARG A 114 24.37 11.08 -6.22
CA ARG A 114 24.27 12.48 -6.65
C ARG A 114 25.04 13.39 -5.71
N ASP A 115 24.93 13.17 -4.41
CA ASP A 115 25.65 13.93 -3.38
C ASP A 115 27.18 13.73 -3.54
N ASP A 116 27.63 12.51 -3.80
CA ASP A 116 29.05 12.18 -4.05
C ASP A 116 29.58 12.85 -5.32
N LYS A 117 28.83 12.82 -6.42
CA LYS A 117 29.22 13.52 -7.67
C LYS A 117 29.32 15.03 -7.48
N LEU A 118 28.44 15.64 -6.70
CA LEU A 118 28.49 17.08 -6.41
C LEU A 118 29.73 17.47 -5.60
N LEU A 119 30.22 16.58 -4.74
CA LEU A 119 31.47 16.78 -3.98
C LEU A 119 32.72 16.71 -4.87
N GLU A 120 32.74 15.83 -5.86
CA GLU A 120 33.88 15.71 -6.81
C GLU A 120 34.03 16.94 -7.73
N VAL A 121 32.95 17.67 -8.03
CA VAL A 121 33.00 18.86 -8.91
C VAL A 121 33.21 20.16 -8.16
N ALA A 122 33.27 20.17 -6.82
CA ALA A 122 33.53 21.39 -6.06
C ALA A 122 35.00 21.80 -6.25
N PRO A 123 35.33 22.85 -7.03
CA PRO A 123 36.72 23.26 -7.18
C PRO A 123 37.25 23.73 -5.82
N GLU A 124 38.41 23.21 -5.42
CA GLU A 124 39.16 23.75 -4.30
C GLU A 124 39.30 25.26 -4.49
N ARG A 125 38.53 26.04 -3.72
CA ARG A 125 38.82 27.46 -3.55
C ARG A 125 40.05 27.55 -2.65
N SER A 126 41.22 27.34 -3.25
CA SER A 126 42.49 27.69 -2.64
C SER A 126 42.60 29.23 -2.63
N ASN A 127 42.83 29.75 -1.42
CA ASN A 127 43.01 31.17 -1.08
C ASN A 127 44.18 31.83 -1.81
#